data_AF-A0A2E7SKB1-F1
#
_entry.id   AF-A0A2E7SKB1-F1
#
_cell.length_a   1.000
_cell.length_b   1.000
_cell.length_c   1.000
_cell.angle_alpha   90.00
_cell.angle_beta   90.00
_cell.angle_gamma   90.00
#
_symmetry.space_group_name_H-M   'P 1'
#
loop_
_entity.id
_entity.type
_entity.pdbx_description
1 polymer ?
#
loop_
_entity_poly.entity_id
_entity_poly.type
_entity_poly.pdbx_seq_one_letter_code
_entity_poly.pdbx_strand_id
1 'polypeptide(L)'
;MGNNNSFLNSNLNPPERGQIIDTSINGRDLIVWRTENGVLCTMEARCPHQWTHLASEGVVDGEEIICMTHFWRFSTLGEGCKLNVKGRRDPKGDIEVFPCYEKEGKIWIAMEGEDNSE
;
A
#
# COMPACT_ATOMS: atom_id res chain seq x y z
N MET A 1 -16.90 -19.12 6.05
CA MET A 1 -17.46 -17.85 5.57
C MET A 1 -16.44 -17.31 4.59
N GLY A 2 -16.70 -17.45 3.30
CA GLY A 2 -15.74 -17.04 2.28
C GLY A 2 -15.76 -15.52 2.19
N ASN A 3 -14.61 -14.88 2.41
CA ASN A 3 -14.46 -13.46 2.07
C ASN A 3 -14.59 -13.34 0.55
N ASN A 4 -15.75 -12.91 0.08
CA ASN A 4 -15.96 -12.57 -1.32
C ASN A 4 -15.30 -11.21 -1.58
N ASN A 5 -13.96 -11.20 -1.66
CA ASN A 5 -13.26 -10.03 -2.16
C ASN A 5 -13.59 -9.87 -3.64
N SER A 6 -14.09 -8.70 -4.01
CA SER A 6 -14.26 -8.31 -5.40
C SER A 6 -13.05 -7.50 -5.85
N PHE A 7 -12.56 -7.74 -7.06
CA PHE A 7 -11.52 -6.90 -7.64
C PHE A 7 -12.17 -5.74 -8.40
N LEU A 8 -11.95 -4.53 -7.92
CA LEU A 8 -12.44 -3.31 -8.52
C LEU A 8 -11.36 -2.69 -9.40
N ASN A 9 -11.74 -2.22 -10.58
CA ASN A 9 -10.85 -1.47 -11.45
C ASN A 9 -10.65 -0.06 -10.88
N SER A 10 -9.43 0.28 -10.52
CA SER A 10 -9.07 1.59 -9.94
C SER A 10 -9.05 2.74 -10.97
N ASN A 11 -9.17 2.44 -12.27
CA ASN A 11 -8.95 3.34 -13.40
C ASN A 11 -7.54 3.93 -13.51
N LEU A 12 -6.63 3.57 -12.60
CA LEU A 12 -5.24 4.01 -12.60
C LEU A 12 -4.44 3.30 -13.68
N ASN A 13 -3.48 4.02 -14.26
CA ASN A 13 -2.40 3.40 -14.99
C ASN A 13 -1.36 2.88 -13.97
N PRO A 14 -0.70 1.74 -14.23
CA PRO A 14 0.31 1.21 -13.33
C PRO A 14 1.45 2.21 -13.10
N PRO A 15 1.88 2.44 -11.84
CA PRO A 15 3.01 3.31 -11.54
C PRO A 15 4.30 2.75 -12.15
N GLU A 16 5.25 3.62 -12.50
CA GLU A 16 6.61 3.20 -12.84
C GLU A 16 7.33 2.67 -11.58
N ARG A 17 8.48 2.02 -11.77
CA ARG A 17 9.30 1.53 -10.65
C ARG A 17 9.69 2.68 -9.73
N GLY A 18 9.55 2.48 -8.42
CA GLY A 18 9.86 3.48 -7.40
C GLY A 18 8.80 4.56 -7.23
N GLN A 19 7.69 4.52 -7.98
CA GLN A 19 6.61 5.50 -7.85
C GLN A 19 5.53 5.05 -6.87
N ILE A 20 4.89 6.05 -6.27
CA ILE A 20 3.72 5.94 -5.40
C ILE A 20 2.65 6.84 -6.00
N ILE A 21 1.43 6.33 -6.15
CA ILE A 21 0.24 7.08 -6.56
C ILE A 21 -0.85 6.88 -5.51
N ASP A 22 -1.63 7.92 -5.23
CA ASP A 22 -2.78 7.83 -4.36
C ASP A 22 -4.07 7.51 -5.13
N THR A 23 -5.03 6.89 -4.44
CA THR A 23 -6.36 6.62 -4.97
C THR A 23 -7.36 6.47 -3.83
N SER A 24 -8.65 6.52 -4.16
CA SER A 24 -9.73 6.24 -3.21
C SER A 24 -10.71 5.28 -3.85
N ILE A 25 -11.02 4.18 -3.16
CA ILE A 25 -11.97 3.16 -3.61
C ILE A 25 -12.91 2.84 -2.45
N ASN A 26 -14.22 2.94 -2.67
CA ASN A 26 -15.25 2.72 -1.65
C ASN A 26 -15.00 3.50 -0.34
N GLY A 27 -14.48 4.74 -0.45
CA GLY A 27 -14.18 5.59 0.70
C GLY A 27 -12.91 5.22 1.49
N ARG A 28 -12.13 4.23 1.04
CA ARG A 28 -10.81 3.89 1.59
C ARG A 28 -9.75 4.65 0.81
N ASP A 29 -8.92 5.44 1.49
CA ASP A 29 -7.75 6.10 0.90
C ASP A 29 -6.62 5.07 0.80
N LEU A 30 -6.15 4.81 -0.42
CA LEU A 30 -5.11 3.81 -0.69
C LEU A 30 -3.93 4.46 -1.40
N ILE A 31 -2.78 3.82 -1.29
CA ILE A 31 -1.70 4.04 -2.23
C ILE A 31 -1.48 2.79 -3.08
N VAL A 32 -1.20 3.02 -4.35
CA VAL A 32 -0.63 2.01 -5.24
C VAL A 32 0.81 2.41 -5.51
N TRP A 33 1.72 1.45 -5.37
CA TRP A 33 3.14 1.72 -5.55
C TRP A 33 3.80 0.55 -6.23
N ARG A 34 4.98 0.82 -6.78
CA ARG A 34 5.80 -0.22 -7.39
C ARG A 34 7.19 -0.21 -6.79
N THR A 35 7.61 -1.37 -6.30
CA THR A 35 8.97 -1.57 -5.80
C THR A 35 10.00 -1.27 -6.89
N GLU A 36 11.25 -1.06 -6.50
CA GLU A 36 12.33 -0.83 -7.48
C GLU A 36 12.56 -2.06 -8.38
N ASN A 37 12.30 -3.27 -7.90
CA ASN A 37 12.33 -4.47 -8.75
C ASN A 37 11.06 -4.70 -9.58
N GLY A 38 10.03 -3.88 -9.39
CA GLY A 38 8.84 -3.86 -10.24
C GLY A 38 7.61 -4.57 -9.67
N VAL A 39 7.62 -4.97 -8.40
CA VAL A 39 6.45 -5.60 -7.75
C VAL A 39 5.38 -4.52 -7.54
N LEU A 40 4.17 -4.78 -8.04
CA LEU A 40 3.01 -3.91 -7.84
C LEU A 40 2.38 -4.21 -6.47
N CYS A 41 2.11 -3.17 -5.70
CA CYS A 41 1.58 -3.28 -4.35
C CYS A 41 0.50 -2.22 -4.10
N THR A 42 -0.45 -2.55 -3.23
CA THR A 42 -1.45 -1.61 -2.72
C THR A 42 -1.53 -1.72 -1.20
N MET A 43 -1.59 -0.57 -0.52
CA MET A 43 -1.76 -0.50 0.94
C MET A 43 -2.62 0.70 1.34
N GLU A 44 -3.05 0.73 2.60
CA GLU A 44 -3.63 1.93 3.22
C GLU A 44 -2.73 3.14 2.98
N ALA A 45 -3.33 4.29 2.65
CA ALA A 45 -2.57 5.48 2.29
C ALA A 45 -1.86 6.12 3.49
N ARG A 46 -2.30 5.83 4.71
CA ARG A 46 -1.83 6.51 5.92
C ARG A 46 -0.99 5.61 6.81
N CYS A 47 0.19 6.10 7.17
CA CYS A 47 1.06 5.44 8.13
C CYS A 47 0.36 5.25 9.49
N PRO A 48 0.25 4.03 10.05
CA PRO A 48 -0.47 3.75 11.30
C PRO A 48 0.16 4.41 12.53
N HIS A 49 1.36 4.99 12.42
CA HIS A 49 1.99 5.74 13.50
C HIS A 49 1.22 7.03 13.84
N GLN A 50 1.04 7.91 12.86
CA GLN A 50 0.48 9.26 13.04
C GLN A 50 -0.22 9.78 11.77
N TRP A 51 -0.79 8.87 10.96
CA TRP A 51 -1.65 9.17 9.82
C TRP A 51 -1.04 10.00 8.67
N THR A 52 0.29 10.10 8.62
CA THR A 52 1.04 10.68 7.50
C THR A 52 0.62 9.98 6.20
N HIS A 53 0.26 10.77 5.18
CA HIS A 53 -0.10 10.26 3.87
C HIS A 53 1.15 9.84 3.07
N LEU A 54 1.22 8.56 2.68
CA LEU A 54 2.42 7.93 2.12
C LEU A 54 2.67 8.31 0.65
N ALA A 55 1.67 8.73 -0.13
CA ALA A 55 1.95 9.27 -1.46
C ALA A 55 2.62 10.65 -1.40
N SER A 56 2.40 11.41 -0.31
CA SER A 56 2.93 12.77 -0.15
C SER A 56 4.27 12.78 0.57
N GLU A 57 4.41 11.94 1.60
CA GLU A 57 5.55 11.92 2.51
C GLU A 57 6.21 10.53 2.58
N GLY A 58 6.01 9.71 1.56
CA GLY A 58 6.61 8.40 1.43
C GLY A 58 7.64 8.34 0.30
N VAL A 59 8.55 7.38 0.41
CA VAL A 59 9.49 7.03 -0.66
C VAL A 59 9.59 5.52 -0.78
N VAL A 60 9.78 5.02 -1.99
CA VAL A 60 10.13 3.61 -2.23
C VAL A 60 11.63 3.45 -2.05
N ASP A 61 12.04 2.47 -1.25
CA ASP A 61 13.45 2.08 -1.02
C ASP A 61 13.56 0.56 -1.18
N GLY A 62 14.03 0.10 -2.34
CA GLY A 62 14.01 -1.31 -2.72
C GLY A 62 12.59 -1.88 -2.76
N GLU A 63 12.30 -2.78 -1.81
CA GLU A 63 11.02 -3.51 -1.68
C GLU A 63 10.17 -2.99 -0.51
N GLU A 64 10.45 -1.78 -0.02
CA GLU A 64 9.73 -1.16 1.10
C GLU A 64 9.25 0.25 0.74
N ILE A 65 8.19 0.69 1.40
CA ILE A 65 7.88 2.11 1.54
C ILE A 65 8.43 2.62 2.86
N ILE A 66 9.05 3.79 2.83
CA ILE A 66 9.47 4.54 4.02
C ILE A 66 8.55 5.75 4.20
N CYS A 67 7.93 5.87 5.36
CA CYS A 67 7.29 7.09 5.81
C CYS A 67 8.36 8.11 6.27
N MET A 68 8.55 9.20 5.54
CA MET A 68 9.62 10.17 5.76
C MET A 68 9.42 11.06 6.99
N THR A 69 8.24 11.06 7.62
CA THR A 69 8.03 11.80 8.87
C THR A 69 8.75 11.17 10.06
N HIS A 70 8.73 9.83 10.15
CA HIS A 70 9.25 9.11 11.34
C HIS A 70 10.10 7.87 11.01
N PHE A 71 10.36 7.63 9.72
CA PHE A 71 11.17 6.55 9.18
C PHE A 71 10.66 5.15 9.53
N TRP A 72 9.34 5.00 9.62
CA TRP A 72 8.72 3.69 9.61
C TRP A 72 8.80 3.13 8.20
N ARG A 73 9.06 1.83 8.12
CA ARG A 73 9.21 1.06 6.88
C ARG A 73 8.13 0.01 6.82
N PHE A 74 7.58 -0.20 5.65
CA PHE A 74 6.54 -1.19 5.39
C PHE A 74 6.97 -2.08 4.24
N SER A 75 6.98 -3.40 4.46
CA SER A 75 7.24 -4.39 3.41
C SER A 75 6.07 -4.44 2.42
N THR A 76 6.23 -5.18 1.32
CA THR A 76 5.14 -5.47 0.37
C THR A 76 3.98 -6.26 1.00
N LEU A 77 4.20 -6.89 2.15
CA LEU A 77 3.19 -7.59 2.94
C LEU A 77 2.61 -6.72 4.07
N GLY A 78 3.04 -5.46 4.18
CA GLY A 78 2.56 -4.52 5.19
C GLY A 78 3.29 -4.59 6.52
N GLU A 79 4.31 -5.44 6.66
CA GLU A 79 5.03 -5.61 7.93
C GLU A 79 5.77 -4.32 8.29
N GLY A 80 5.46 -3.78 9.48
CA GLY A 80 5.98 -2.51 9.94
C GLY A 80 7.28 -2.66 10.73
N CYS A 81 8.29 -1.86 10.42
CA CYS A 81 9.48 -1.73 11.27
C CYS A 81 10.09 -0.34 11.25
N LYS A 82 11.06 -0.10 12.12
CA LYS A 82 11.93 1.07 12.08
C LYS A 82 13.38 0.64 12.20
N LEU A 83 14.24 1.15 11.33
CA LEU A 83 15.68 0.96 11.46
C LEU A 83 16.22 1.85 12.58
N ASN A 84 17.00 1.27 13.48
CA ASN A 84 17.80 2.04 14.42
C ASN A 84 19.18 2.39 13.84
N VAL A 85 19.94 3.22 14.57
CA VAL A 85 21.26 3.70 14.15
C VAL A 85 22.31 2.59 13.96
N LYS A 86 22.04 1.38 14.48
CA LYS A 86 22.90 0.19 14.32
C LYS A 86 22.41 -0.74 13.20
N GLY A 87 21.39 -0.33 12.43
CA GLY A 87 20.81 -1.12 11.34
C GLY A 87 19.86 -2.24 11.79
N ARG A 88 19.54 -2.36 13.09
CA ARG A 88 18.54 -3.34 13.55
C ARG A 88 17.14 -2.85 13.18
N ARG A 89 16.30 -3.76 12.68
CA ARG A 89 14.87 -3.54 12.44
C ARG A 89 14.10 -3.78 13.74
N ASP A 90 13.53 -2.72 14.29
CA ASP A 90 12.64 -2.77 15.45
C ASP A 90 11.19 -2.88 14.95
N PRO A 91 10.44 -3.96 15.27
CA PRO A 91 9.06 -4.13 14.84
C PRO A 91 8.16 -2.96 15.26
N LYS A 92 7.20 -2.64 14.40
CA LYS A 92 6.19 -1.59 14.57
C LYS A 92 4.80 -2.12 14.19
N GLY A 93 3.81 -1.24 14.21
CA GLY A 93 2.47 -1.61 13.74
C GLY A 93 2.51 -1.86 12.23
N ASP A 94 1.84 -2.93 11.80
CA ASP A 94 1.67 -3.27 10.40
C ASP A 94 0.67 -2.33 9.72
N ILE A 95 0.77 -2.24 8.39
CA ILE A 95 -0.15 -1.47 7.55
C ILE A 95 -0.99 -2.44 6.71
N GLU A 96 -2.27 -2.12 6.52
CA GLU A 96 -3.17 -2.97 5.73
C GLU A 96 -2.74 -2.97 4.27
N VAL A 97 -2.65 -4.16 3.68
CA VAL A 97 -2.34 -4.38 2.25
C VAL A 97 -3.54 -4.96 1.53
N PHE A 98 -3.71 -4.53 0.28
CA PHE A 98 -4.81 -4.96 -0.56
C PHE A 98 -4.25 -5.73 -1.76
N PRO A 99 -4.63 -6.99 -1.97
CA PRO A 99 -4.22 -7.73 -3.15
C PRO A 99 -4.55 -6.94 -4.42
N CYS A 100 -3.60 -6.85 -5.35
CA CYS A 100 -3.80 -6.15 -6.60
C CYS A 100 -3.12 -6.87 -7.77
N TYR A 101 -3.56 -6.56 -8.97
CA TYR A 101 -2.91 -7.02 -10.19
C TYR A 101 -3.09 -6.03 -11.34
N GLU A 102 -2.28 -6.20 -12.37
CA GLU A 102 -2.36 -5.45 -13.61
C GLU A 102 -3.08 -6.26 -14.69
N LYS A 103 -4.06 -5.65 -15.36
CA LYS A 103 -4.75 -6.24 -16.52
C LYS A 103 -5.24 -5.12 -17.44
N GLU A 104 -4.98 -5.27 -18.75
CA GLU A 104 -5.40 -4.31 -19.79
C GLU A 104 -4.89 -2.88 -19.52
N GLY A 105 -3.66 -2.75 -19.00
CA GLY A 105 -3.05 -1.45 -18.70
C GLY A 105 -3.70 -0.73 -17.52
N LYS A 106 -4.48 -1.43 -16.70
CA LYS A 106 -5.17 -0.91 -15.51
C LYS A 106 -4.86 -1.75 -14.27
N ILE A 107 -5.01 -1.13 -13.11
CA ILE A 107 -4.80 -1.77 -11.81
C ILE A 107 -6.14 -2.20 -11.24
N TRP A 108 -6.21 -3.46 -10.82
CA TRP A 108 -7.36 -4.08 -10.17
C TRP A 108 -7.00 -4.35 -8.71
N ILE A 109 -7.86 -3.91 -7.78
CA ILE A 109 -7.59 -3.96 -6.34
C ILE A 109 -8.72 -4.74 -5.67
N ALA A 110 -8.35 -5.72 -4.84
CA ALA A 110 -9.28 -6.47 -4.02
C ALA A 110 -9.84 -5.58 -2.92
N MET A 111 -11.16 -5.43 -2.90
CA MET A 111 -11.90 -4.73 -1.86
C MET A 111 -12.92 -5.69 -1.25
N GLU A 112 -13.21 -5.49 0.04
CA GLU A 112 -14.34 -6.14 0.70
C GLU A 112 -15.62 -5.81 -0.09
N GLY A 113 -16.41 -6.83 -0.43
CA GLY A 113 -17.69 -6.62 -1.07
C GLY A 113 -18.64 -5.88 -0.14
N GLU A 114 -19.44 -4.96 -0.68
CA GLU A 114 -20.59 -4.43 0.07
C GLU A 114 -21.56 -5.57 0.33
N ASP A 115 -21.78 -5.90 1.60
CA ASP A 115 -22.87 -6.79 2.01
C ASP A 115 -24.17 -6.03 1.76
N ASN A 116 -24.82 -6.29 0.62
CA ASN A 116 -26.14 -5.77 0.29
C ASN A 116 -27.23 -6.52 1.09
N SER A 117 -27.12 -6.54 2.42
CA SER A 117 -28.24 -6.92 3.27
C SER A 117 -29.15 -5.71 3.45
N GLU A 118 -30.11 -5.55 2.53
CA GLU A 118 -31.34 -4.79 2.78
C GLU A 118 -32.15 -5.41 3.94
#